data_AF-A0AAG5DFQ6-F1
#
_entry.id   AF-A0AAG5DFQ6-F1
#
_cell.length_a   1.000
_cell.length_b   1.000
_cell.length_c   1.000
_cell.angle_alpha   90.00
_cell.angle_beta   90.00
_cell.angle_gamma   90.00
#
_symmetry.space_group_name_H-M   'P 1'
#
loop_
_entity.id
_entity.type
_entity.pdbx_description
1 polymer ?
#
loop_
_entity_poly.entity_id
_entity_poly.type
_entity_poly.pdbx_seq_one_letter_code
_entity_poly.pdbx_strand_id
1 'polypeptide(L)'
;MTGSFRIQLINMGTRGAAFQAKLRCLHEYHVRLLSNQVPAPTGSDVANTIKYFSQTLLTVLKDVPCSPLEMIKDPSLDQMRMASYPNLEYQNLYNALTMLLDVASNIQSGLYLFGKAFLQCLGCILPFLDRDLIDNLPYLTASSISVLPASLHQDIINYLCYYILPFTITRQSDDDQECHACQSVSAVIMLVFQYSTNPAHHCQLLECLMRLKHNVAKDLLCVIGYGTAMSRASAAKLLFYYWPAFDPNLFDRKGLLCKFTNDLVPFVCQRESCPNSGNAEAVKVCYD
;
A
#
# COMPACT_ATOMS: atom_id res chain seq x y z
N MET A 1 10.32 -41.63 -5.97
CA MET A 1 9.76 -40.29 -6.25
C MET A 1 8.47 -39.97 -5.47
N THR A 2 7.97 -40.87 -4.60
CA THR A 2 6.69 -40.70 -3.86
C THR A 2 6.82 -40.00 -2.50
N GLY A 3 8.03 -39.90 -1.93
CA GLY A 3 8.27 -39.26 -0.62
C GLY A 3 8.21 -37.73 -0.66
N SER A 4 8.70 -37.09 -1.73
CA SER A 4 8.78 -35.62 -1.85
C SER A 4 7.39 -34.97 -1.96
N PHE A 5 6.51 -35.54 -2.80
CA PHE A 5 5.13 -35.07 -2.95
C PHE A 5 4.31 -35.20 -1.66
N ARG A 6 4.51 -36.29 -0.90
CA ARG A 6 3.80 -36.50 0.37
C ARG A 6 4.24 -35.52 1.45
N ILE A 7 5.53 -35.17 1.50
CA ILE A 7 6.07 -34.14 2.41
C ILE A 7 5.58 -32.74 2.00
N GLN A 8 5.53 -32.42 0.71
CA GLN A 8 4.98 -31.14 0.23
C GLN A 8 3.48 -31.00 0.56
N LEU A 9 2.68 -32.05 0.38
CA LEU A 9 1.25 -32.06 0.76
C LEU A 9 1.04 -31.93 2.28
N ILE A 10 1.85 -32.63 3.10
CA ILE A 10 1.79 -32.52 4.57
C ILE A 10 2.22 -31.13 5.04
N ASN A 11 3.28 -30.56 4.45
CA ASN A 11 3.72 -29.19 4.74
C ASN A 11 2.68 -28.14 4.30
N MET A 12 1.93 -28.39 3.22
CA MET A 12 0.84 -27.50 2.81
C MET A 12 -0.36 -27.59 3.77
N GLY A 13 -0.71 -28.79 4.26
CA GLY A 13 -1.77 -28.97 5.26
C GLY A 13 -1.46 -28.32 6.61
N THR A 14 -0.22 -28.45 7.11
CA THR A 14 0.21 -27.80 8.35
C THR A 14 0.30 -26.28 8.21
N ARG A 15 0.76 -25.78 7.05
CA ARG A 15 0.83 -24.35 6.75
C ARG A 15 -0.55 -23.72 6.66
N GLY A 16 -1.52 -24.39 6.01
CA GLY A 16 -2.92 -23.95 5.98
C GLY A 16 -3.56 -23.87 7.36
N ALA A 17 -3.36 -24.90 8.20
CA ALA A 17 -3.87 -24.90 9.58
C ALA A 17 -3.25 -23.78 10.44
N ALA A 18 -1.95 -23.53 10.29
CA ALA A 18 -1.25 -22.45 11.00
C ALA A 18 -1.72 -21.06 10.53
N PHE A 19 -1.93 -20.89 9.21
CA PHE A 19 -2.48 -19.66 8.62
C PHE A 19 -3.86 -19.35 9.21
N GLN A 20 -4.75 -20.34 9.22
CA GLN A 20 -6.10 -20.18 9.78
C GLN A 20 -6.08 -19.93 11.29
N ALA A 21 -5.19 -20.59 12.04
CA ALA A 21 -5.04 -20.33 13.48
C ALA A 21 -4.61 -18.88 13.74
N LYS A 22 -3.66 -18.36 12.96
CA LYS A 22 -3.21 -16.97 13.07
C LYS A 22 -4.29 -15.98 12.63
N LEU A 23 -5.14 -16.33 11.67
CA LEU A 23 -6.30 -15.51 11.30
C LEU A 23 -7.29 -15.41 12.46
N ARG A 24 -7.59 -16.51 13.14
CA ARG A 24 -8.43 -16.49 14.35
C ARG A 24 -7.85 -15.56 15.41
N CYS A 25 -6.53 -15.58 15.64
CA CYS A 25 -5.89 -14.65 16.57
C CYS A 25 -6.09 -13.17 16.18
N LEU A 26 -6.00 -12.81 14.89
CA LEU A 26 -6.27 -11.43 14.45
C LEU A 26 -7.72 -11.02 14.71
N HIS A 27 -8.68 -11.91 14.48
CA HIS A 27 -10.09 -11.65 14.77
C HIS A 27 -10.35 -11.50 16.27
N GLU A 28 -9.72 -12.33 17.11
CA GLU A 28 -9.80 -12.19 18.57
C GLU A 28 -9.22 -10.84 19.05
N TYR A 29 -8.11 -10.38 18.46
CA TYR A 29 -7.57 -9.06 18.77
C TYR A 29 -8.53 -7.95 18.36
N HIS A 30 -9.10 -8.03 17.15
CA HIS A 30 -10.10 -7.07 16.69
C HIS A 30 -11.29 -6.99 17.65
N VAL A 31 -11.88 -8.13 18.04
CA VAL A 31 -13.02 -8.15 18.98
C VAL A 31 -12.66 -7.54 20.33
N ARG A 32 -11.46 -7.83 20.86
CA ARG A 32 -10.98 -7.27 22.13
C ARG A 32 -10.74 -5.76 22.05
N LEU A 33 -10.19 -5.27 20.95
CA LEU A 33 -10.00 -3.82 20.71
C LEU A 33 -11.34 -3.11 20.51
N LEU A 34 -12.29 -3.73 19.81
CA LEU A 34 -13.61 -3.17 19.57
C LEU A 34 -14.43 -3.07 20.87
N SER A 35 -14.36 -4.09 21.72
CA SER A 35 -15.08 -4.16 23.00
C SER A 35 -14.34 -3.53 24.18
N ASN A 36 -13.12 -3.01 23.97
CA ASN A 36 -12.22 -2.52 25.03
C ASN A 36 -12.01 -3.54 26.17
N GLN A 37 -11.92 -4.83 25.82
CA GLN A 37 -11.76 -5.91 26.79
C GLN A 37 -10.34 -5.94 27.38
N VAL A 38 -10.23 -6.17 28.69
CA VAL A 38 -8.95 -6.24 29.43
C VAL A 38 -8.51 -7.70 29.63
N PRO A 39 -7.22 -8.04 29.46
CA PRO A 39 -6.15 -7.17 28.96
C PRO A 39 -6.40 -6.80 27.49
N ALA A 40 -6.08 -5.57 27.07
CA ALA A 40 -6.17 -5.19 25.66
C ALA A 40 -4.93 -5.72 24.91
N PRO A 41 -5.05 -6.19 23.65
CA PRO A 41 -3.89 -6.58 22.87
C PRO A 41 -3.02 -5.36 22.57
N THR A 42 -1.70 -5.50 22.73
CA THR A 42 -0.77 -4.43 22.39
C THR A 42 -0.51 -4.42 20.89
N GLY A 43 -0.08 -3.27 20.35
CA GLY A 43 0.34 -3.16 18.96
C GLY A 43 1.50 -4.10 18.61
N SER A 44 2.34 -4.47 19.60
CA SER A 44 3.38 -5.49 19.44
C SER A 44 2.80 -6.90 19.22
N ASP A 45 1.75 -7.27 19.97
CA ASP A 45 1.10 -8.59 19.85
C ASP A 45 0.45 -8.77 18.48
N VAL A 46 -0.25 -7.72 18.04
CA VAL A 46 -0.89 -7.67 16.72
C VAL A 46 0.20 -7.67 15.63
N ALA A 47 1.23 -6.83 15.75
CA ALA A 47 2.32 -6.75 14.79
C ALA A 47 3.05 -8.07 14.59
N ASN A 48 3.33 -8.81 15.68
CA ASN A 48 4.00 -10.12 15.60
C ASN A 48 3.15 -11.14 14.83
N THR A 49 1.82 -11.08 14.99
CA THR A 49 0.89 -11.94 14.26
C THR A 49 0.81 -11.54 12.78
N ILE A 50 0.78 -10.25 12.47
CA ILE A 50 0.82 -9.74 11.09
C ILE A 50 2.13 -10.13 10.39
N LYS A 51 3.28 -10.00 11.06
CA LYS A 51 4.60 -10.36 10.51
C LYS A 51 4.68 -11.82 10.08
N TYR A 52 4.01 -12.73 10.78
CA TYR A 52 3.92 -14.14 10.37
C TYR A 52 3.30 -14.28 8.98
N PHE A 53 2.26 -13.50 8.67
CA PHE A 53 1.65 -13.51 7.35
C PHE A 53 2.59 -12.97 6.29
N SER A 54 3.22 -11.81 6.52
CA SER A 54 4.21 -11.26 5.59
C SER A 54 5.32 -12.27 5.27
N GLN A 55 5.88 -12.93 6.29
CA GLN A 55 6.90 -13.97 6.10
C GLN A 55 6.38 -15.17 5.30
N THR A 56 5.15 -15.61 5.58
CA THR A 56 4.52 -16.72 4.87
C THR A 56 4.30 -16.37 3.39
N LEU A 57 3.75 -15.20 3.11
CA LEU A 57 3.49 -14.69 1.75
C LEU A 57 4.80 -14.54 0.96
N LEU A 58 5.83 -13.93 1.55
CA LEU A 58 7.14 -13.80 0.92
C LEU A 58 7.78 -15.15 0.60
N THR A 59 7.63 -16.13 1.49
CA THR A 59 8.15 -17.48 1.22
C THR A 59 7.41 -18.12 0.05
N VAL A 60 6.09 -17.97 -0.03
CA VAL A 60 5.30 -18.46 -1.16
C VAL A 60 5.71 -17.77 -2.47
N LEU A 61 5.99 -16.46 -2.45
CA LEU A 61 6.44 -15.72 -3.64
C LEU A 61 7.80 -16.21 -4.17
N LYS A 62 8.74 -16.55 -3.29
CA LYS A 62 10.06 -17.08 -3.68
C LYS A 62 9.96 -18.41 -4.41
N ASP A 63 8.92 -19.19 -4.14
CA ASP A 63 8.71 -20.52 -4.74
C ASP A 63 8.05 -20.42 -6.15
N VAL A 64 7.70 -19.22 -6.62
CA VAL A 64 6.98 -19.03 -7.90
C VAL A 64 7.94 -18.61 -9.02
N PRO A 65 8.04 -19.38 -10.12
CA PRO A 65 8.99 -19.12 -11.20
C PRO A 65 8.60 -17.94 -12.12
N CYS A 66 7.32 -17.59 -12.17
CA CYS A 66 6.80 -16.48 -12.97
C CYS A 66 6.74 -15.20 -12.13
N SER A 67 7.13 -14.04 -12.67
CA SER A 67 7.11 -12.74 -11.96
C SER A 67 5.67 -12.30 -11.65
N PRO A 68 5.14 -12.52 -10.43
CA PRO A 68 3.73 -12.31 -10.10
C PRO A 68 3.26 -10.89 -10.37
N LEU A 69 4.12 -9.93 -10.07
CA LEU A 69 3.86 -8.51 -10.15
C LEU A 69 3.67 -8.02 -11.59
N GLU A 70 4.27 -8.69 -12.58
CA GLU A 70 4.04 -8.34 -13.99
C GLU A 70 2.68 -8.84 -14.44
N MET A 71 2.27 -10.02 -13.97
CA MET A 71 0.94 -10.57 -14.27
C MET A 71 -0.19 -9.74 -13.64
N ILE A 72 0.06 -9.06 -12.51
CA ILE A 72 -0.93 -8.18 -11.89
C ILE A 72 -1.35 -7.04 -12.82
N LYS A 73 -0.49 -6.58 -13.74
CA LYS A 73 -0.83 -5.44 -14.61
C LYS A 73 -1.90 -5.79 -15.65
N ASP A 74 -2.11 -7.07 -15.92
CA ASP A 74 -3.07 -7.57 -16.88
C ASP A 74 -4.12 -8.45 -16.17
N PRO A 75 -5.36 -7.95 -15.97
CA PRO A 75 -6.43 -8.70 -15.34
C PRO A 75 -6.76 -10.04 -16.01
N SER A 76 -6.48 -10.20 -17.30
CA SER A 76 -6.70 -11.48 -18.00
C SER A 76 -5.78 -12.60 -17.45
N LEU A 77 -4.64 -12.23 -16.87
CA LEU A 77 -3.69 -13.14 -16.24
C LEU A 77 -4.01 -13.43 -14.77
N ASP A 78 -5.05 -12.82 -14.18
CA ASP A 78 -5.36 -13.01 -12.76
C ASP A 78 -5.63 -14.48 -12.40
N GLN A 79 -6.36 -15.21 -13.24
CA GLN A 79 -6.63 -16.63 -12.99
C GLN A 79 -5.35 -17.46 -13.00
N MET A 80 -4.44 -17.19 -13.95
CA MET A 80 -3.14 -17.86 -14.05
C MET A 80 -2.24 -17.50 -12.85
N ARG A 81 -2.22 -16.22 -12.48
CA ARG A 81 -1.48 -15.70 -11.32
C ARG A 81 -1.94 -16.40 -10.05
N MET A 82 -3.24 -16.38 -9.78
CA MET A 82 -3.81 -16.98 -8.56
C MET A 82 -3.61 -18.50 -8.49
N ALA A 83 -3.64 -19.19 -9.63
CA ALA A 83 -3.35 -20.63 -9.71
C ALA A 83 -1.87 -20.97 -9.42
N SER A 84 -0.98 -19.97 -9.40
CA SER A 84 0.45 -20.17 -9.13
C SER A 84 0.78 -20.28 -7.63
N TYR A 85 -0.19 -20.04 -6.73
CA TYR A 85 0.00 -20.08 -5.28
C TYR A 85 -0.86 -21.17 -4.61
N PRO A 86 -0.47 -21.64 -3.42
CA PRO A 86 -1.35 -22.45 -2.59
C PRO A 86 -2.66 -21.71 -2.30
N ASN A 87 -3.77 -22.43 -2.28
CA ASN A 87 -5.08 -21.86 -1.97
C ASN A 87 -5.25 -21.64 -0.45
N LEU A 88 -4.71 -20.52 0.06
CA LEU A 88 -4.87 -20.06 1.43
C LEU A 88 -5.96 -18.97 1.51
N GLU A 89 -6.40 -18.64 2.72
CA GLU A 89 -7.45 -17.66 2.97
C GLU A 89 -6.97 -16.19 2.84
N TYR A 90 -6.37 -15.82 1.71
CA TYR A 90 -5.80 -14.48 1.48
C TYR A 90 -6.84 -13.35 1.59
N GLN A 91 -8.05 -13.57 1.09
CA GLN A 91 -9.16 -12.62 1.23
C GLN A 91 -9.53 -12.39 2.71
N ASN A 92 -9.54 -13.44 3.52
CA ASN A 92 -9.82 -13.30 4.96
C ASN A 92 -8.70 -12.55 5.69
N LEU A 93 -7.45 -12.69 5.23
CA LEU A 93 -6.35 -11.87 5.73
C LEU A 93 -6.52 -10.40 5.38
N TYR A 94 -6.87 -10.07 4.12
CA TYR A 94 -7.17 -8.70 3.72
C TYR A 94 -8.28 -8.09 4.58
N ASN A 95 -9.39 -8.81 4.76
CA ASN A 95 -10.52 -8.37 5.57
C ASN A 95 -10.12 -8.15 7.04
N ALA A 96 -9.32 -9.05 7.61
CA ALA A 96 -8.80 -8.91 8.96
C ALA A 96 -7.92 -7.67 9.13
N LEU A 97 -7.08 -7.35 8.13
CA LEU A 97 -6.26 -6.14 8.13
C LEU A 97 -7.14 -4.88 8.10
N THR A 98 -8.16 -4.84 7.22
CA THR A 98 -9.11 -3.72 7.14
C THR A 98 -9.81 -3.49 8.48
N MET A 99 -10.39 -4.55 9.07
CA MET A 99 -11.05 -4.46 10.39
C MET A 99 -10.10 -4.00 11.50
N LEU A 100 -8.85 -4.46 11.49
CA LEU A 100 -7.86 -4.02 12.47
C LEU A 100 -7.47 -2.55 12.31
N LEU A 101 -7.47 -2.02 11.09
CA LEU A 101 -7.22 -0.60 10.85
C LEU A 101 -8.35 0.27 11.44
N ASP A 102 -9.60 -0.17 11.28
CA ASP A 102 -10.78 0.54 11.80
C ASP A 102 -10.74 0.71 13.33
N VAL A 103 -10.16 -0.25 14.05
CA VAL A 103 -9.98 -0.22 15.52
C VAL A 103 -8.57 0.17 15.96
N ALA A 104 -7.69 0.59 15.03
CA ALA A 104 -6.28 0.83 15.36
C ALA A 104 -6.09 1.99 16.35
N SER A 105 -7.01 2.96 16.39
CA SER A 105 -7.00 4.04 17.39
C SER A 105 -7.19 3.55 18.83
N ASN A 106 -7.75 2.36 19.03
CA ASN A 106 -7.92 1.75 20.36
C ASN A 106 -6.64 1.04 20.87
N ILE A 107 -5.59 0.95 20.05
CA ILE A 107 -4.32 0.35 20.45
C ILE A 107 -3.55 1.33 21.35
N GLN A 108 -3.54 1.05 22.66
CA GLN A 108 -2.96 1.93 23.67
C GLN A 108 -1.43 2.04 23.62
N SER A 109 -0.74 0.98 23.18
CA SER A 109 0.72 0.91 23.14
C SER A 109 1.19 0.11 21.92
N GLY A 110 2.29 0.52 21.30
CA GLY A 110 2.88 -0.19 20.16
C GLY A 110 2.23 0.11 18.80
N LEU A 111 1.44 1.17 18.66
CA LEU A 111 0.77 1.55 17.41
C LEU A 111 1.75 1.71 16.23
N TYR A 112 2.96 2.24 16.48
CA TYR A 112 4.02 2.32 15.47
C TYR A 112 4.44 0.93 14.93
N LEU A 113 4.61 -0.05 15.82
CA LEU A 113 5.00 -1.41 15.43
C LEU A 113 3.90 -2.12 14.65
N PHE A 114 2.65 -1.92 15.07
CA PHE A 114 1.46 -2.34 14.32
C PHE A 114 1.48 -1.74 12.92
N GLY A 115 1.60 -0.42 12.79
CA GLY A 115 1.58 0.28 11.51
C GLY A 115 2.68 -0.18 10.55
N LYS A 116 3.91 -0.39 11.03
CA LYS A 116 5.00 -0.98 10.22
C LYS A 116 4.63 -2.37 9.69
N ALA A 117 4.14 -3.26 10.55
CA ALA A 117 3.78 -4.62 10.17
C ALA A 117 2.58 -4.63 9.20
N PHE A 118 1.59 -3.77 9.45
CA PHE A 118 0.40 -3.59 8.63
C PHE A 118 0.77 -3.18 7.20
N LEU A 119 1.56 -2.11 7.03
CA LEU A 119 1.99 -1.63 5.71
C LEU A 119 2.78 -2.70 4.94
N GLN A 120 3.71 -3.38 5.62
CA GLN A 120 4.45 -4.49 5.03
C GLN A 120 3.51 -5.60 4.54
N CYS A 121 2.51 -5.97 5.34
CA CYS A 121 1.57 -7.02 4.96
C CYS A 121 0.70 -6.60 3.77
N LEU A 122 0.28 -5.34 3.67
CA LEU A 122 -0.45 -4.82 2.50
C LEU A 122 0.36 -4.93 1.21
N GLY A 123 1.66 -4.60 1.26
CA GLY A 123 2.56 -4.81 0.12
C GLY A 123 2.71 -6.29 -0.24
N CYS A 124 2.94 -7.15 0.76
CA CYS A 124 3.16 -8.58 0.53
C CYS A 124 1.91 -9.33 0.04
N ILE A 125 0.70 -8.89 0.40
CA ILE A 125 -0.54 -9.59 0.06
C ILE A 125 -1.03 -9.26 -1.35
N LEU A 126 -0.66 -8.09 -1.91
CA LEU A 126 -1.10 -7.62 -3.23
C LEU A 126 -1.07 -8.71 -4.33
N PRO A 127 -0.01 -9.53 -4.50
CA PRO A 127 0.03 -10.55 -5.54
C PRO A 127 -0.94 -11.71 -5.36
N PHE A 128 -1.57 -11.84 -4.20
CA PHE A 128 -2.47 -12.93 -3.84
C PHE A 128 -3.95 -12.51 -3.90
N LEU A 129 -4.22 -11.22 -4.08
CA LEU A 129 -5.58 -10.67 -4.10
C LEU A 129 -6.22 -10.83 -5.47
N ASP A 130 -7.55 -10.93 -5.48
CA ASP A 130 -8.40 -10.85 -6.67
C ASP A 130 -8.61 -9.38 -7.09
N ARG A 131 -9.29 -9.17 -8.22
CA ARG A 131 -9.45 -7.86 -8.85
C ARG A 131 -10.10 -6.83 -7.91
N ASP A 132 -11.19 -7.18 -7.23
CA ASP A 132 -11.95 -6.25 -6.41
C ASP A 132 -11.14 -5.78 -5.19
N LEU A 133 -10.37 -6.67 -4.56
CA LEU A 133 -9.54 -6.31 -3.40
C LEU A 133 -8.29 -5.54 -3.82
N ILE A 134 -7.70 -5.84 -4.99
CA ILE A 134 -6.61 -5.06 -5.58
C ILE A 134 -7.06 -3.61 -5.79
N ASP A 135 -8.25 -3.40 -6.34
CA ASP A 135 -8.76 -2.07 -6.65
C ASP A 135 -8.97 -1.20 -5.41
N ASN A 136 -9.25 -1.81 -4.26
CA ASN A 136 -9.43 -1.11 -2.97
C ASN A 136 -8.13 -0.87 -2.20
N LEU A 137 -7.04 -1.55 -2.56
CA LEU A 137 -5.78 -1.50 -1.82
C LEU A 137 -5.10 -0.11 -1.76
N PRO A 138 -5.13 0.73 -2.82
CA PRO A 138 -4.62 2.10 -2.74
C PRO A 138 -5.35 2.94 -1.70
N TYR A 139 -6.68 2.88 -1.69
CA TYR A 139 -7.50 3.60 -0.74
C TYR A 139 -7.26 3.12 0.69
N LEU A 140 -7.23 1.80 0.92
CA LEU A 140 -6.94 1.23 2.24
C LEU A 140 -5.57 1.70 2.76
N THR A 141 -4.54 1.62 1.93
CA THR A 141 -3.18 2.07 2.29
C THR A 141 -3.17 3.56 2.61
N ALA A 142 -3.83 4.39 1.80
CA ALA A 142 -3.92 5.84 2.03
C ALA A 142 -4.70 6.16 3.31
N SER A 143 -5.81 5.47 3.58
CA SER A 143 -6.67 5.71 4.75
C SER A 143 -5.93 5.50 6.08
N SER A 144 -4.90 4.65 6.09
CA SER A 144 -4.08 4.40 7.28
C SER A 144 -3.38 5.65 7.82
N ILE A 145 -3.15 6.67 6.97
CA ILE A 145 -2.55 7.95 7.37
C ILE A 145 -3.42 8.72 8.39
N SER A 146 -4.72 8.43 8.44
CA SER A 146 -5.65 9.10 9.36
C SER A 146 -5.58 8.55 10.80
N VAL A 147 -5.04 7.34 10.98
CA VAL A 147 -5.04 6.62 12.27
C VAL A 147 -3.63 6.33 12.76
N LEU A 148 -2.68 6.09 11.85
CA LEU A 148 -1.29 5.81 12.20
C LEU A 148 -0.52 7.08 12.59
N PRO A 149 0.51 6.98 13.45
CA PRO A 149 1.28 8.14 13.91
C PRO A 149 2.05 8.81 12.76
N ALA A 150 2.27 10.13 12.87
CA ALA A 150 2.97 10.93 11.87
C ALA A 150 4.38 10.43 11.50
N SER A 151 5.05 9.72 12.43
CA SER A 151 6.34 9.07 12.17
C SER A 151 6.29 7.98 11.09
N LEU A 152 5.09 7.49 10.72
CA LEU A 152 4.87 6.51 9.64
C LEU A 152 4.38 7.15 8.35
N HIS A 153 4.10 8.46 8.30
CA HIS A 153 3.57 9.08 7.08
C HIS A 153 4.48 8.86 5.87
N GLN A 154 5.81 9.04 6.02
CA GLN A 154 6.75 8.77 4.93
C GLN A 154 6.71 7.30 4.48
N ASP A 155 6.58 6.34 5.41
CA ASP A 155 6.42 4.93 5.07
C ASP A 155 5.13 4.70 4.26
N ILE A 156 4.00 5.29 4.68
CA ILE A 156 2.73 5.17 3.96
C ILE A 156 2.86 5.67 2.52
N ILE A 157 3.47 6.83 2.31
CA ILE A 157 3.72 7.39 0.98
C ILE A 157 4.65 6.47 0.18
N ASN A 158 5.70 5.94 0.79
CA ASN A 158 6.58 4.99 0.13
C ASN A 158 5.85 3.70 -0.30
N TYR A 159 4.99 3.13 0.56
CA TYR A 159 4.17 1.97 0.21
C TYR A 159 3.21 2.29 -0.94
N LEU A 160 2.51 3.42 -0.89
CA LEU A 160 1.67 3.88 -1.99
C LEU A 160 2.45 4.00 -3.30
N CYS A 161 3.54 4.78 -3.30
CA CYS A 161 4.24 5.17 -4.52
C CYS A 161 5.07 4.05 -5.16
N TYR A 162 5.63 3.14 -4.36
CA TYR A 162 6.57 2.13 -4.87
C TYR A 162 6.00 0.71 -4.89
N TYR A 163 5.03 0.39 -4.03
CA TYR A 163 4.56 -0.99 -3.85
C TYR A 163 3.10 -1.20 -4.25
N ILE A 164 2.23 -0.19 -4.16
CA ILE A 164 0.79 -0.35 -4.38
C ILE A 164 0.34 0.28 -5.70
N LEU A 165 0.51 1.61 -5.87
CA LEU A 165 0.02 2.34 -7.04
C LEU A 165 0.58 1.80 -8.37
N PRO A 166 1.89 1.51 -8.52
CA PRO A 166 2.44 1.05 -9.79
C PRO A 166 1.83 -0.24 -10.35
N PHE A 167 1.14 -1.02 -9.51
CA PHE A 167 0.55 -2.31 -9.87
C PHE A 167 -0.99 -2.31 -9.80
N THR A 168 -1.62 -1.24 -9.33
CA THR A 168 -3.07 -1.15 -9.14
C THR A 168 -3.71 -0.24 -10.19
N ILE A 169 -3.24 1.02 -10.28
CA ILE A 169 -3.83 2.03 -11.18
C ILE A 169 -3.38 1.89 -12.64
N THR A 170 -2.34 1.09 -12.90
CA THR A 170 -1.82 0.79 -14.24
C THR A 170 -2.45 -0.46 -14.86
N ARG A 171 -3.38 -1.12 -14.15
CA ARG A 171 -4.07 -2.31 -14.64
C ARG A 171 -4.93 -1.97 -15.84
N GLN A 172 -4.65 -2.62 -16.97
CA GLN A 172 -5.37 -2.41 -18.22
C GLN A 172 -6.75 -3.07 -18.13
N SER A 173 -7.82 -2.34 -18.44
CA SER A 173 -9.16 -2.90 -18.58
C SER A 173 -9.48 -3.05 -20.07
N ASP A 174 -10.15 -4.14 -20.44
CA ASP A 174 -10.49 -4.43 -21.85
C ASP A 174 -11.47 -3.41 -22.48
N ASP A 175 -12.13 -2.59 -21.66
CA ASP A 175 -13.27 -1.74 -22.04
C ASP A 175 -12.96 -0.23 -22.15
N ASP A 176 -11.69 0.19 -22.21
CA ASP A 176 -11.25 1.61 -22.17
C ASP A 176 -11.75 2.42 -20.93
N GLN A 177 -12.44 1.77 -19.99
CA GLN A 177 -12.93 2.39 -18.76
C GLN A 177 -11.87 2.35 -17.66
N GLU A 178 -11.60 3.48 -17.02
CA GLU A 178 -10.69 3.55 -15.87
C GLU A 178 -11.10 2.56 -14.77
N CYS A 179 -10.18 1.71 -14.34
CA CYS A 179 -10.41 0.76 -13.24
C CYS A 179 -10.77 1.48 -11.93
N HIS A 180 -11.40 0.77 -10.98
CA HIS A 180 -11.83 1.39 -9.71
C HIS A 180 -10.65 1.94 -8.91
N ALA A 181 -9.47 1.28 -8.96
CA ALA A 181 -8.24 1.83 -8.40
C ALA A 181 -7.94 3.24 -8.96
N CYS A 182 -8.07 3.41 -10.27
CA CYS A 182 -7.81 4.64 -11.00
C CYS A 182 -8.84 5.74 -10.66
N GLN A 183 -10.08 5.36 -10.40
CA GLN A 183 -11.14 6.27 -9.90
C GLN A 183 -10.91 6.69 -8.44
N SER A 184 -10.30 5.83 -7.63
CA SER A 184 -10.00 6.12 -6.22
C SER A 184 -8.87 7.14 -6.02
N VAL A 185 -8.10 7.48 -7.06
CA VAL A 185 -6.94 8.37 -7.00
C VAL A 185 -7.27 9.72 -6.37
N SER A 186 -8.41 10.32 -6.73
CA SER A 186 -8.89 11.57 -6.13
C SER A 186 -9.06 11.44 -4.61
N ALA A 187 -9.58 10.31 -4.11
CA ALA A 187 -9.73 10.07 -2.67
C ALA A 187 -8.38 9.83 -1.98
N VAL A 188 -7.47 9.11 -2.63
CA VAL A 188 -6.09 8.90 -2.14
C VAL A 188 -5.36 10.24 -1.96
N ILE A 189 -5.42 11.12 -2.98
CA ILE A 189 -4.84 12.48 -2.90
C ILE A 189 -5.49 13.25 -1.74
N MET A 190 -6.81 13.20 -1.63
CA MET A 190 -7.56 13.92 -0.59
C MET A 190 -7.12 13.51 0.82
N LEU A 191 -7.00 12.21 1.08
CA LEU A 191 -6.56 11.67 2.37
C LEU A 191 -5.15 12.11 2.73
N VAL A 192 -4.21 11.97 1.78
CA VAL A 192 -2.82 12.37 2.03
C VAL A 192 -2.73 13.87 2.29
N PHE A 193 -3.42 14.71 1.50
CA PHE A 193 -3.39 16.16 1.69
C PHE A 193 -4.14 16.63 2.95
N GLN A 194 -5.06 15.82 3.46
CA GLN A 194 -5.81 16.12 4.68
C GLN A 194 -4.95 15.90 5.93
N TYR A 195 -4.25 14.77 5.98
CA TYR A 195 -3.61 14.29 7.21
C TYR A 195 -2.09 14.49 7.23
N SER A 196 -1.46 14.66 6.07
CA SER A 196 -0.04 15.01 6.00
C SER A 196 0.15 16.52 5.96
N THR A 197 1.03 17.03 6.82
CA THR A 197 1.42 18.44 6.83
C THR A 197 2.70 18.71 6.06
N ASN A 198 3.42 17.65 5.67
CA ASN A 198 4.70 17.75 4.97
C ASN A 198 4.48 17.90 3.44
N PRO A 199 4.88 19.04 2.82
CA PRO A 199 4.75 19.22 1.38
C PRO A 199 5.53 18.19 0.55
N ALA A 200 6.62 17.62 1.08
CA ALA A 200 7.38 16.56 0.42
C ALA A 200 6.52 15.32 0.15
N HIS A 201 5.69 14.91 1.12
CA HIS A 201 4.76 13.79 0.95
C HIS A 201 3.75 14.06 -0.17
N HIS A 202 3.26 15.29 -0.27
CA HIS A 202 2.28 15.68 -1.28
C HIS A 202 2.87 15.64 -2.68
N CYS A 203 4.08 16.19 -2.85
CA CYS A 203 4.78 16.17 -4.13
C CYS A 203 5.17 14.75 -4.54
N GLN A 204 5.72 13.94 -3.62
CA GLN A 204 6.10 12.56 -3.91
C GLN A 204 4.92 11.74 -4.42
N LEU A 205 3.75 11.86 -3.78
CA LEU A 205 2.53 11.20 -4.25
C LEU A 205 2.14 11.70 -5.63
N LEU A 206 2.08 13.02 -5.82
CA LEU A 206 1.60 13.61 -7.06
C LEU A 206 2.51 13.31 -8.25
N GLU A 207 3.83 13.37 -8.07
CA GLU A 207 4.83 13.02 -9.08
C GLU A 207 4.76 11.53 -9.43
N CYS A 208 4.54 10.66 -8.43
CA CYS A 208 4.28 9.25 -8.68
C CYS A 208 3.03 9.06 -9.56
N LEU A 209 1.92 9.72 -9.21
CA LEU A 209 0.68 9.62 -9.99
C LEU A 209 0.85 10.17 -11.41
N MET A 210 1.55 11.29 -11.60
CA MET A 210 1.82 11.88 -12.92
C MET A 210 2.62 10.95 -13.82
N ARG A 211 3.43 10.05 -13.24
CA ARG A 211 4.15 9.01 -13.99
C ARG A 211 3.24 7.83 -14.39
N LEU A 212 2.22 7.53 -13.59
CA LEU A 212 1.42 6.31 -13.71
C LEU A 212 0.07 6.49 -14.42
N LYS A 213 -0.55 7.68 -14.32
CA LYS A 213 -1.89 7.97 -14.83
C LYS A 213 -1.87 9.24 -15.69
N HIS A 214 -2.61 9.21 -16.79
CA HIS A 214 -2.86 10.41 -17.59
C HIS A 214 -3.90 11.32 -16.92
N ASN A 215 -3.79 12.64 -17.12
CA ASN A 215 -4.76 13.62 -16.65
C ASN A 215 -4.95 13.70 -15.12
N VAL A 216 -3.89 13.52 -14.33
CA VAL A 216 -3.92 13.71 -12.86
C VAL A 216 -4.43 15.11 -12.44
N ALA A 217 -4.33 16.11 -13.33
CA ALA A 217 -4.96 17.41 -13.12
C ALA A 217 -6.48 17.32 -12.87
N LYS A 218 -7.18 16.36 -13.51
CA LYS A 218 -8.61 16.11 -13.27
C LYS A 218 -8.86 15.64 -11.84
N ASP A 219 -8.01 14.75 -11.32
CA ASP A 219 -8.10 14.30 -9.93
C ASP A 219 -7.84 15.45 -8.94
N LEU A 220 -6.87 16.31 -9.22
CA LEU A 220 -6.65 17.52 -8.42
C LEU A 220 -7.87 18.46 -8.46
N LEU A 221 -8.49 18.65 -9.62
CA LEU A 221 -9.72 19.45 -9.74
C LEU A 221 -10.88 18.82 -8.95
N CYS A 222 -11.01 17.49 -8.95
CA CYS A 222 -11.97 16.78 -8.10
C CYS A 222 -11.69 17.05 -6.61
N VAL A 223 -10.43 17.01 -6.17
CA VAL A 223 -10.04 17.32 -4.79
C VAL A 223 -10.32 18.78 -4.45
N ILE A 224 -10.11 19.72 -5.38
CA ILE A 224 -10.44 21.14 -5.20
C ILE A 224 -11.95 21.34 -5.08
N GLY A 225 -12.75 20.64 -5.88
CA GLY A 225 -14.21 20.74 -5.88
C GLY A 225 -14.87 20.11 -4.66
N TYR A 226 -14.40 18.94 -4.22
CA TYR A 226 -15.09 18.10 -3.23
C TYR A 226 -14.32 17.84 -1.93
N GLY A 227 -13.05 18.27 -1.85
CA GLY A 227 -12.21 18.04 -0.68
C GLY A 227 -12.52 18.94 0.52
N THR A 228 -11.89 18.62 1.64
CA THR A 228 -11.87 19.45 2.85
C THR A 228 -11.14 20.78 2.62
N ALA A 229 -11.21 21.74 3.55
CA ALA A 229 -10.47 23.00 3.41
C ALA A 229 -8.95 22.79 3.26
N MET A 230 -8.37 21.86 4.03
CA MET A 230 -6.93 21.55 4.00
C MET A 230 -6.51 20.88 2.69
N SER A 231 -7.26 19.85 2.25
CA SER A 231 -6.95 19.16 1.00
C SER A 231 -7.11 20.08 -0.22
N ARG A 232 -8.14 20.94 -0.22
CA ARG A 232 -8.36 21.94 -1.28
C ARG A 232 -7.21 22.93 -1.41
N ALA A 233 -6.71 23.46 -0.29
CA ALA A 233 -5.61 24.40 -0.29
C ALA A 233 -4.32 23.78 -0.85
N SER A 234 -3.98 22.56 -0.40
CA SER A 234 -2.84 21.80 -0.90
C SER A 234 -2.96 21.47 -2.38
N ALA A 235 -4.15 21.03 -2.83
CA ALA A 235 -4.41 20.66 -4.21
C ALA A 235 -4.36 21.85 -5.16
N ALA A 236 -4.95 23.00 -4.79
CA ALA A 236 -4.88 24.21 -5.60
C ALA A 236 -3.42 24.69 -5.74
N LYS A 237 -2.65 24.69 -4.63
CA LYS A 237 -1.24 25.07 -4.66
C LYS A 237 -0.43 24.20 -5.63
N LEU A 238 -0.59 22.88 -5.56
CA LEU A 238 0.16 21.95 -6.40
C LEU A 238 -0.34 21.93 -7.86
N LEU A 239 -1.63 22.16 -8.09
CA LEU A 239 -2.17 22.32 -9.45
C LEU A 239 -1.48 23.48 -10.17
N PHE A 240 -1.40 24.67 -9.55
CA PHE A 240 -0.72 25.81 -10.16
C PHE A 240 0.80 25.63 -10.25
N TYR A 241 1.40 24.85 -9.35
CA TYR A 241 2.82 24.53 -9.39
C TYR A 241 3.18 23.65 -10.60
N TYR A 242 2.48 22.54 -10.82
CA TYR A 242 2.78 21.59 -11.90
C TYR A 242 2.12 21.95 -13.23
N TRP A 243 0.97 22.64 -13.22
CA TRP A 243 0.27 23.13 -14.41
C TRP A 243 0.13 24.66 -14.40
N PRO A 244 1.22 25.41 -14.63
CA PRO A 244 1.22 26.88 -14.57
C PRO A 244 0.35 27.56 -15.62
N ALA A 245 -0.10 26.84 -16.65
CA ALA A 245 -1.07 27.34 -17.63
C ALA A 245 -2.43 27.71 -17.01
N PHE A 246 -2.76 27.18 -15.82
CA PHE A 246 -3.94 27.58 -15.07
C PHE A 246 -3.74 28.88 -14.28
N ASP A 247 -2.50 29.39 -14.14
CA ASP A 247 -2.21 30.63 -13.43
C ASP A 247 -2.13 31.82 -14.41
N PRO A 248 -3.06 32.80 -14.33
CA PRO A 248 -3.02 34.00 -15.16
C PRO A 248 -1.83 34.91 -14.82
N ASN A 249 -1.20 34.77 -13.64
CA ASN A 249 -0.11 35.60 -13.14
C ASN A 249 1.22 34.84 -13.09
N LEU A 250 1.67 34.33 -14.25
CA LEU A 250 2.91 33.55 -14.47
C LEU A 250 4.19 34.09 -13.79
N PHE A 251 4.23 35.36 -13.39
CA PHE A 251 5.40 36.05 -12.85
C PHE A 251 5.54 36.01 -11.31
N ASP A 252 4.54 35.54 -10.55
CA ASP A 252 4.58 35.54 -9.07
C ASP A 252 5.05 34.21 -8.44
N ARG A 253 5.92 33.48 -9.15
CA ARG A 253 6.40 32.14 -8.76
C ARG A 253 7.25 32.09 -7.48
N LYS A 254 7.63 33.23 -6.91
CA LYS A 254 8.51 33.28 -5.72
C LYS A 254 7.86 32.65 -4.47
N GLY A 255 6.53 32.61 -4.39
CA GLY A 255 5.79 31.94 -3.31
C GLY A 255 5.45 30.46 -3.56
N LEU A 256 5.59 29.99 -4.80
CA LEU A 256 5.23 28.62 -5.23
C LEU A 256 6.38 27.61 -5.10
N LEU A 257 7.62 28.09 -4.97
CA LEU A 257 8.79 27.23 -4.75
C LEU A 257 8.71 26.60 -3.36
N CYS A 258 8.13 25.40 -3.28
CA CYS A 258 8.34 24.53 -2.13
C CYS A 258 9.85 24.27 -2.03
N LYS A 259 10.51 24.88 -1.04
CA LYS A 259 11.88 24.54 -0.69
C LYS A 259 11.85 23.13 -0.12
N PHE A 260 12.17 22.14 -0.95
CA PHE A 260 12.33 20.77 -0.51
C PHE A 260 13.55 20.72 0.41
N THR A 261 13.31 20.44 1.69
CA THR A 261 14.35 19.93 2.59
C THR A 261 14.76 18.54 2.13
N ASN A 262 15.95 18.08 2.52
CA ASN A 262 16.62 16.84 2.11
C ASN A 262 15.87 15.51 2.40
N ASP A 263 14.53 15.52 2.48
CA ASP A 263 13.70 14.41 2.94
C ASP A 263 13.28 13.45 1.81
N LEU A 264 13.34 13.88 0.53
CA LEU A 264 13.23 12.96 -0.61
C LEU A 264 14.60 12.37 -0.95
N VAL A 265 15.03 11.37 -0.19
CA VAL A 265 16.16 10.52 -0.58
C VAL A 265 15.61 9.31 -1.32
N PRO A 266 15.96 9.08 -2.60
CA PRO A 266 15.58 7.88 -3.32
C PRO A 266 16.02 6.63 -2.56
N PHE A 267 15.20 5.58 -2.59
CA PHE A 267 15.62 4.29 -2.06
C PHE A 267 16.87 3.81 -2.80
N VAL A 268 17.85 3.31 -2.05
CA VAL A 268 19.02 2.64 -2.62
C VAL A 268 18.71 1.16 -2.86
N CYS A 269 19.39 0.56 -3.84
CA CYS A 269 19.27 -0.86 -4.14
C CYS A 269 19.59 -1.71 -2.90
N GLN A 270 18.65 -2.57 -2.50
CA GLN A 270 18.76 -3.44 -1.32
C GLN A 270 19.30 -4.84 -1.63
N ARG A 271 19.72 -5.12 -2.88
CA ARG A 271 20.26 -6.42 -3.28
C ARG A 271 21.66 -6.61 -2.70
N GLU A 272 21.90 -7.73 -2.01
CA GLU A 272 23.22 -8.03 -1.41
C GLU A 272 24.36 -7.99 -2.43
N SER A 273 24.08 -8.38 -3.68
CA SER A 273 25.04 -8.37 -4.80
C SER A 273 24.91 -7.15 -5.71
N CYS A 274 24.47 -5.99 -5.20
CA CYS A 274 24.38 -4.78 -6.01
C CYS A 274 25.80 -4.23 -6.29
N PRO A 275 26.22 -4.07 -7.56
CA PRO A 275 27.55 -3.57 -7.90
C PRO A 275 27.80 -2.14 -7.39
N ASN A 276 26.73 -1.36 -7.16
CA ASN A 276 26.76 0.02 -6.66
C ASN A 276 25.95 0.15 -5.35
N SER A 277 26.05 -0.82 -4.44
CA SER A 277 25.37 -0.78 -3.14
C SER A 277 25.60 0.55 -2.41
N GLY A 278 24.53 1.16 -1.89
CA GLY A 278 24.56 2.45 -1.19
C GLY A 278 24.51 3.70 -2.08
N ASN A 279 24.81 3.60 -3.39
CA ASN A 279 24.78 4.74 -4.32
C ASN A 279 23.83 4.54 -5.51
N ALA A 280 23.48 3.29 -5.84
CA ALA A 280 22.51 3.01 -6.90
C ALA A 280 21.08 3.17 -6.40
N GLU A 281 20.31 4.01 -7.09
CA GLU A 281 18.88 4.13 -6.90
C GLU A 281 18.16 2.81 -7.22
N ALA A 282 17.14 2.47 -6.43
CA ALA A 282 16.29 1.32 -6.66
C ALA A 282 15.35 1.60 -7.84
N VAL A 283 15.58 0.91 -8.96
CA VAL A 283 14.79 1.08 -10.20
C VAL A 283 13.62 0.09 -10.29
N LYS A 284 13.69 -1.01 -9.52
CA LYS A 284 12.69 -2.08 -9.50
C LYS A 284 12.49 -2.62 -8.09
N VAL A 285 11.23 -2.91 -7.75
CA VAL A 285 10.85 -3.66 -6.54
C VAL A 285 10.87 -5.16 -6.85
N CYS A 286 11.58 -5.90 -6.02
CA CYS A 286 11.76 -7.35 -6.06
C CYS A 286 11.39 -7.90 -4.68
N TYR A 287 10.62 -8.98 -4.63
CA TYR A 287 10.27 -9.68 -3.37
C TYR A 287 11.05 -10.99 -3.18
N ASP A 288 11.85 -11.35 -4.19
CA ASP A 288 12.78 -12.48 -4.25
C ASP A 288 14.02 -12.28 -3.36
#